data_AF-A0A946R687-F1
#
_entry.id   AF-A0A946R687-F1
#
_cell.length_a   1.000
_cell.length_b   1.000
_cell.length_c   1.000
_cell.angle_alpha   90.00
_cell.angle_beta   90.00
_cell.angle_gamma   90.00
#
_symmetry.space_group_name_H-M   'P 1'
#
loop_
_entity.id
_entity.type
_entity.pdbx_description
1 polymer ?
#
loop_
_entity_poly.entity_id
_entity_poly.type
_entity_poly.pdbx_seq_one_letter_code
_entity_poly.pdbx_strand_id
1 'polypeptide(L)' 'MTPRKAVQYIRENQNNNKTFKSLFSSQYLGKFSSQELGGMITSINKEMAKREQKTIQEKIDFLEQSGYRVSR' A
#
# COMPACT_ATOMS: atom_id res chain seq x y z
N MET A 1 -2.26 15.97 -13.44
CA MET A 1 -3.22 14.97 -12.89
C MET A 1 -3.29 15.17 -11.38
N THR A 2 -4.47 15.12 -10.76
CA THR A 2 -4.58 15.22 -9.29
C THR A 2 -4.35 13.85 -8.64
N PRO A 3 -3.88 13.77 -7.38
CA PRO A 3 -3.67 12.48 -6.70
C PRO A 3 -4.94 11.61 -6.70
N ARG A 4 -6.10 12.21 -6.50
CA ARG A 4 -7.40 11.50 -6.54
C ARG A 4 -7.68 10.87 -7.90
N LYS A 5 -7.43 11.60 -8.99
CA LYS A 5 -7.61 11.08 -10.36
C LYS A 5 -6.62 9.96 -10.66
N ALA A 6 -5.38 10.05 -10.18
CA ALA A 6 -4.38 9.00 -10.32
C ALA A 6 -4.80 7.71 -9.60
N VAL A 7 -5.26 7.81 -8.37
CA VAL A 7 -5.75 6.66 -7.59
C VAL A 7 -6.96 6.02 -8.25
N GLN A 8 -7.90 6.81 -8.74
CA GLN A 8 -9.07 6.29 -9.46
C GLN A 8 -8.64 5.53 -10.72
N TYR A 9 -7.74 6.10 -11.53
CA TYR A 9 -7.23 5.46 -12.74
C TYR A 9 -6.52 4.13 -12.43
N ILE A 10 -5.71 4.08 -11.38
CA ILE A 10 -5.08 2.84 -10.88
C ILE A 10 -6.15 1.82 -10.47
N ARG A 11 -7.17 2.24 -9.72
CA ARG A 11 -8.22 1.37 -9.19
C ARG A 11 -9.10 0.77 -10.30
N GLU A 12 -9.45 1.53 -11.32
CA GLU A 12 -10.21 1.06 -12.48
C GLU A 12 -9.47 -0.01 -13.30
N ASN A 13 -8.13 -0.03 -13.20
CA ASN A 13 -7.26 -0.98 -13.87
C ASN A 13 -6.85 -2.18 -13.01
N GLN A 14 -7.40 -2.31 -11.81
CA GLN A 14 -7.28 -3.53 -11.00
C GLN A 14 -8.30 -4.60 -11.42
N ASN A 15 -7.96 -5.86 -11.22
CA ASN A 15 -8.87 -6.99 -11.31
C ASN A 15 -9.44 -7.34 -9.91
N ASN A 16 -10.21 -8.42 -9.82
CA ASN A 16 -10.83 -8.87 -8.56
C ASN A 16 -9.81 -9.24 -7.48
N ASN A 17 -8.60 -9.67 -7.89
CA ASN A 17 -7.48 -9.99 -7.00
C ASN A 17 -6.68 -8.74 -6.58
N LYS A 18 -7.14 -7.54 -6.94
CA LYS A 18 -6.48 -6.25 -6.67
C LYS A 18 -5.09 -6.09 -7.32
N THR A 19 -4.71 -6.98 -8.22
CA THR A 19 -3.56 -6.81 -9.12
C THR A 19 -3.98 -6.09 -10.39
N PHE A 20 -3.03 -5.57 -11.17
CA PHE A 20 -3.36 -4.92 -12.44
C PHE A 20 -3.86 -5.92 -13.48
N LYS A 21 -4.82 -5.48 -14.32
CA LYS A 21 -5.22 -6.19 -15.54
C LYS A 21 -3.99 -6.38 -16.42
N SER A 22 -3.88 -7.55 -17.08
CA SER A 22 -2.70 -7.93 -17.88
C SER A 22 -2.29 -6.85 -18.90
N LEU A 23 -3.26 -6.36 -19.68
CA LEU A 23 -3.03 -5.32 -20.68
C LEU A 23 -2.53 -3.99 -20.06
N PHE A 24 -3.10 -3.60 -18.92
CA PHE A 24 -2.66 -2.40 -18.22
C PHE A 24 -1.24 -2.56 -17.68
N SER A 25 -0.91 -3.72 -17.12
CA SER A 25 0.42 -4.02 -16.62
C SER A 25 1.47 -3.93 -17.73
N SER A 26 1.24 -4.57 -18.88
CA SER A 26 2.21 -4.54 -19.98
C SER A 26 2.38 -3.15 -20.59
N GLN A 27 1.30 -2.38 -20.75
CA GLN A 27 1.36 -1.05 -21.36
C GLN A 27 1.82 0.06 -20.39
N TYR A 28 1.60 -0.11 -19.08
CA TYR A 28 1.93 0.89 -18.08
C TYR A 28 3.20 0.51 -17.31
N LEU A 29 3.20 -0.62 -16.59
CA LEU A 29 4.37 -1.05 -15.84
C LEU A 29 5.54 -1.42 -16.76
N GLY A 30 5.26 -1.95 -17.96
CA GLY A 30 6.28 -2.27 -18.95
C GLY A 30 7.04 -1.06 -19.52
N LYS A 31 6.61 0.17 -19.24
CA LYS A 31 7.32 1.40 -19.64
C LYS A 31 8.40 1.85 -18.65
N PHE A 32 8.41 1.28 -17.45
CA PHE A 32 9.41 1.60 -16.43
C PHE A 32 10.58 0.64 -16.54
N SER A 33 11.77 1.15 -16.23
CA SER A 33 12.96 0.31 -16.04
C SER A 33 12.83 -0.58 -14.79
N SER A 34 13.64 -1.64 -14.73
CA SER A 34 13.70 -2.49 -13.54
C SER A 34 14.08 -1.72 -12.27
N GLN A 35 14.92 -0.70 -12.37
CA GLN A 35 15.33 0.14 -11.25
C GLN A 35 14.15 0.99 -10.72
N GLU A 36 13.37 1.60 -11.62
CA GLU A 36 12.19 2.37 -11.25
C GLU A 36 11.13 1.49 -10.58
N LEU A 37 10.86 0.30 -11.15
CA LEU A 37 9.94 -0.67 -10.56
C LEU A 37 10.41 -1.10 -9.16
N GLY A 38 11.71 -1.36 -8.98
CA GLY A 38 12.30 -1.66 -7.66
C GLY A 38 12.16 -0.51 -6.66
N GLY A 39 12.33 0.74 -7.11
CA GLY A 39 12.12 1.94 -6.28
C GLY A 39 10.66 2.10 -5.84
N MET A 40 9.71 1.81 -6.74
CA MET A 40 8.28 1.81 -6.42
C MET A 40 7.94 0.73 -5.40
N ILE A 41 8.45 -0.49 -5.56
CA ILE A 41 8.28 -1.58 -4.58
C ILE A 41 8.76 -1.13 -3.19
N THR A 42 9.93 -0.49 -3.12
CA THR A 42 10.47 0.03 -1.85
C THR A 42 9.53 1.04 -1.20
N SER A 43 8.94 1.94 -1.99
CA SER A 43 8.01 2.95 -1.47
C SER A 43 6.69 2.33 -0.99
N ILE A 44 6.18 1.33 -1.72
CA ILE A 44 4.98 0.56 -1.33
C ILE A 44 5.22 -0.18 -0.02
N ASN A 45 6.35 -0.87 0.13
CA ASN A 45 6.68 -1.62 1.34
C ASN A 45 6.78 -0.71 2.57
N LYS A 46 7.35 0.49 2.44
CA LYS A 46 7.41 1.47 3.54
C LYS A 46 6.01 1.91 3.99
N GLU A 47 5.11 2.17 3.06
CA GLU A 47 3.72 2.55 3.39
C GLU A 47 2.96 1.39 4.04
N MET A 48 3.17 0.15 3.59
CA MET A 48 2.59 -1.04 4.23
C MET A 48 3.07 -1.18 5.67
N ALA A 49 4.38 -1.11 5.93
CA ALA A 49 4.94 -1.20 7.26
C ALA A 49 4.39 -0.10 8.20
N LYS A 50 4.23 1.13 7.69
CA LYS A 50 3.61 2.23 8.44
C LYS A 50 2.16 1.91 8.85
N ARG A 51 1.38 1.28 7.96
CA ARG A 51 -0.02 0.87 8.26
C ARG A 51 -0.10 -0.25 9.28
N GLU A 52 0.79 -1.22 9.18
CA GLU A 52 0.91 -2.29 10.19
C GLU A 52 1.23 -1.70 11.56
N GLN A 53 2.20 -0.80 11.63
CA GLN A 53 2.59 -0.14 12.87
C GLN A 53 1.45 0.70 13.46
N LYS A 54 0.67 1.39 12.62
CA LYS A 54 -0.56 2.08 13.06
C LYS A 54 -1.58 1.12 13.65
N THR A 55 -1.78 -0.04 13.04
CA THR A 55 -2.70 -1.08 13.52
C THR A 55 -2.24 -1.65 14.87
N ILE A 56 -0.93 -1.85 15.03
CA ILE A 56 -0.34 -2.27 16.31
C ILE A 56 -0.62 -1.22 17.39
N GLN A 57 -0.37 0.05 17.09
CA GLN A 57 -0.61 1.13 18.04
C GLN A 57 -2.08 1.21 18.45
N GLU A 58 -3.02 1.12 17.49
CA GLU A 58 -4.46 1.10 17.78
C GLU A 58 -4.85 -0.04 18.73
N LYS A 59 -4.20 -1.21 18.61
CA LYS A 59 -4.42 -2.34 19.53
C LYS A 59 -3.80 -2.12 20.90
N ILE A 60 -2.62 -1.50 20.97
CA ILE A 60 -1.97 -1.13 22.24
C ILE A 60 -2.87 -0.14 22.98
N ASP A 61 -3.30 0.92 22.30
CA ASP A 61 -4.16 1.95 22.87
C ASP A 61 -5.47 1.35 23.42
N PHE A 62 -6.07 0.40 22.69
CA PHE A 62 -7.25 -0.33 23.15
C PHE A 62 -7.00 -1.14 24.44
N LEU A 63 -5.86 -1.83 24.54
CA LEU A 63 -5.49 -2.62 25.72
C LEU A 63 -5.21 -1.72 26.93
N GLU A 64 -4.51 -0.61 26.72
CA GLU A 64 -4.21 0.38 27.75
C GLU A 64 -5.48 1.05 28.28
N GLN A 65 -6.42 1.43 27.40
CA GLN A 65 -7.74 1.94 27.79
C GLN A 65 -8.56 0.91 28.58
N SER A 66 -8.33 -0.38 28.34
CA SER A 66 -8.97 -1.48 29.05
C SER A 66 -8.27 -1.84 30.37
N GLY A 67 -7.24 -1.08 30.77
CA GLY A 67 -6.52 -1.26 32.04
C GLY A 67 -5.37 -2.28 31.99
N TYR A 68 -5.05 -2.83 30.82
CA TYR A 68 -3.91 -3.72 30.65
C TYR A 68 -2.62 -2.92 30.42
N ARG A 69 -1.52 -3.35 31.01
CA ARG A 69 -0.19 -2.79 30.73
C ARG A 69 0.47 -3.61 29.62
N VAL A 70 0.75 -2.98 28.49
CA VAL A 70 1.49 -3.62 27.39
C VAL A 70 2.98 -3.36 27.63
N SER A 71 3.76 -4.43 27.78
CA SER A 71 5.23 -4.37 27.82
C SER A 71 5.81 -4.97 26.54
N ARG A 72 6.95 -4.44 26.11
CA ARG A 72 7.67 -4.87 24.92
C ARG A 72 8.45 -6.16 25.13
#